data_AF-A0A8K0DD24-F1
#
_entry.id   AF-A0A8K0DD24-F1
#
_cell.length_a   1.000
_cell.length_b   1.000
_cell.length_c   1.000
_cell.angle_alpha   90.00
_cell.angle_beta   90.00
_cell.angle_gamma   90.00
#
_symmetry.space_group_name_H-M   'P 1'
#
loop_
_entity.id
_entity.type
_entity.pdbx_description
1 polymer ?
#
loop_
_entity_poly.entity_id
_entity_poly.type
_entity_poly.pdbx_seq_one_letter_code
_entity_poly.pdbx_strand_id
1 'polypeptide(L)'
;MPYEAEQDHLLLLLREVEEGEDPIDEESDPEVDNVRKRTEKRIPSKKETPKTRKCNIVTPLPGVRPCAESVTTVSKCWNLSFCDEILEILVENTIKRIQSQRDNFSRPRDAKSTDLDEMKALLGPLYLAGVLRSSRSNVDDL
;
A
#
# COMPACT_ATOMS: atom_id res chain seq x y z
N MET A 1 1.12 -22.03 -21.26
CA MET A 1 0.87 -20.59 -21.09
C MET A 1 1.02 -20.28 -19.61
N PRO A 2 2.15 -19.69 -19.17
CA PRO A 2 2.47 -19.50 -17.74
C PRO A 2 1.74 -18.33 -17.07
N TYR A 3 1.10 -17.46 -17.85
CA TYR A 3 0.45 -16.22 -17.39
C TYR A 3 -0.83 -16.44 -16.59
N GLU A 4 -1.61 -17.48 -16.89
CA GLU A 4 -2.86 -17.78 -16.17
C GLU A 4 -2.59 -18.30 -14.75
N ALA A 5 -1.50 -19.06 -14.56
CA ALA A 5 -1.10 -19.56 -13.24
C ALA A 5 -0.60 -18.45 -12.29
N GLU A 6 -0.01 -17.39 -12.84
CA GLU A 6 0.43 -16.23 -12.08
C GLU A 6 -0.76 -15.36 -11.65
N GLN A 7 -1.80 -15.26 -12.49
CA GLN A 7 -3.03 -14.53 -12.16
C GLN A 7 -3.83 -15.20 -11.05
N ASP A 8 -3.94 -16.53 -11.07
CA ASP A 8 -4.60 -17.29 -10.00
C ASP A 8 -3.87 -17.15 -8.66
N HIS A 9 -2.53 -17.13 -8.68
CA HIS A 9 -1.73 -16.93 -7.48
C HIS A 9 -1.91 -15.51 -6.89
N LEU A 10 -2.01 -14.50 -7.74
CA LEU A 10 -2.26 -13.12 -7.31
C LEU A 10 -3.69 -12.93 -6.77
N LEU A 11 -4.69 -13.62 -7.34
CA LEU A 11 -6.06 -13.62 -6.84
C LEU A 11 -6.17 -14.29 -5.46
N LEU A 12 -5.38 -15.32 -5.20
CA LEU A 12 -5.36 -16.02 -3.91
C LEU A 12 -4.74 -15.14 -2.82
N LEU A 13 -3.65 -14.42 -3.13
CA LEU A 13 -3.03 -13.44 -2.22
C LEU A 13 -3.94 -12.25 -1.91
N LEU A 14 -4.76 -11.80 -2.87
CA LEU A 14 -5.72 -10.72 -2.66
C LEU A 14 -6.88 -11.13 -1.74
N ARG A 15 -7.27 -12.42 -1.77
CA ARG A 15 -8.34 -12.97 -0.93
C ARG A 15 -7.92 -13.14 0.53
N GLU A 16 -6.65 -13.42 0.79
CA GLU A 16 -6.11 -13.54 2.15
C GLU A 16 -6.05 -12.21 2.92
N VAL A 17 -6.16 -11.07 2.22
CA VAL A 17 -6.11 -9.74 2.84
C VAL A 17 -7.48 -9.26 3.34
N GLU A 18 -8.59 -9.90 2.92
CA GLU A 18 -9.94 -9.45 3.29
C GLU A 18 -10.53 -10.10 4.58
N GLU A 19 -9.90 -11.12 5.18
CA GLU A 19 -10.43 -11.75 6.42
C GLU A 19 -9.82 -11.16 7.72
N GLY A 20 -9.77 -9.84 7.83
CA GLY A 20 -9.16 -9.14 8.98
C GLY A 20 -9.97 -8.03 9.63
N GLU A 21 -11.28 -7.93 9.38
CA GLU A 21 -12.15 -7.00 10.10
C GLU A 21 -12.88 -7.75 11.23
N ASP A 22 -12.33 -7.66 12.45
CA ASP A 22 -13.03 -8.06 13.67
C ASP A 22 -14.29 -7.19 13.85
N PRO A 23 -15.48 -7.78 14.16
CA PRO A 23 -16.67 -7.00 14.45
C PRO A 23 -16.49 -6.13 15.70
N ILE A 24 -16.94 -4.89 15.62
CA ILE A 24 -17.01 -3.95 16.74
C ILE A 24 -18.13 -4.43 17.68
N ASP A 25 -17.77 -4.90 18.87
CA ASP A 25 -18.73 -5.26 19.92
C ASP A 25 -19.42 -4.00 20.47
N GLU A 26 -20.72 -3.86 20.18
CA GLU A 26 -21.58 -2.81 20.72
C GLU A 26 -21.99 -3.20 22.16
N GLU A 27 -21.37 -2.52 23.14
CA GLU A 27 -21.60 -2.74 24.57
C GLU A 27 -22.99 -2.22 24.97
N SER A 28 -23.83 -3.10 25.52
CA SER A 28 -25.09 -2.75 26.19
C SER A 28 -25.32 -3.68 27.37
N ASP A 29 -25.11 -3.17 28.58
CA ASP A 29 -25.56 -3.81 29.83
C ASP A 29 -27.03 -3.45 30.09
N PRO A 30 -27.86 -4.41 30.56
CA PRO A 30 -28.16 -4.39 31.99
C PRO A 30 -28.30 -5.77 32.68
N GLU A 31 -27.59 -5.89 33.80
CA GLU A 31 -27.98 -6.41 35.13
C GLU A 31 -29.09 -7.49 35.22
N VAL A 32 -28.74 -8.70 35.67
CA VAL A 32 -29.59 -9.52 36.56
C VAL A 32 -28.78 -10.56 37.35
N ASP A 33 -28.93 -10.46 38.68
CA ASP A 33 -28.44 -11.35 39.72
C ASP A 33 -28.62 -12.85 39.42
N ASN A 34 -27.56 -13.65 39.63
CA ASN A 34 -27.69 -15.06 39.98
C ASN A 34 -26.49 -15.58 40.78
N VAL A 35 -26.67 -15.66 42.09
CA VAL A 35 -25.81 -16.34 43.06
C VAL A 35 -25.61 -17.82 42.68
N ARG A 36 -24.40 -18.21 42.28
CA ARG A 36 -24.01 -19.64 42.18
C ARG A 36 -22.59 -19.91 42.70
N LYS A 37 -22.59 -20.36 43.97
CA LYS A 37 -21.69 -21.28 44.68
C LYS A 37 -20.23 -21.41 44.17
N ARG A 38 -19.33 -20.82 44.96
CA ARG A 38 -17.87 -21.03 45.01
C ARG A 38 -17.52 -22.53 44.97
N THR A 39 -16.82 -22.95 43.94
CA THR A 39 -15.95 -24.14 43.97
C THR A 39 -14.51 -23.67 43.79
N GLU A 40 -13.73 -23.68 44.87
CA GLU A 40 -12.32 -23.31 44.86
C GLU A 40 -11.51 -24.34 44.07
N LYS A 41 -11.41 -24.14 42.75
CA LYS A 41 -10.38 -24.80 41.95
C LYS A 41 -9.05 -24.14 42.27
N ARG A 42 -8.17 -24.88 42.95
CA ARG A 42 -6.78 -24.50 43.25
C ARG A 42 -6.08 -23.97 41.98
N ILE A 43 -5.77 -22.68 41.96
CA ILE A 43 -4.96 -22.05 40.91
C ILE A 43 -3.50 -22.49 41.15
N PRO A 44 -2.82 -23.16 40.19
CA PRO A 44 -1.40 -23.44 40.35
C PRO A 44 -0.62 -22.13 40.43
N SER A 45 0.30 -22.05 41.39
CA SER A 45 1.07 -20.87 41.77
C SER A 45 1.69 -20.15 40.57
N LYS A 46 1.58 -18.82 40.59
CA LYS A 46 2.16 -17.83 39.68
C LYS A 46 3.43 -18.34 38.98
N LYS A 47 3.34 -18.66 37.68
CA LYS A 47 4.52 -18.96 36.87
C LYS A 47 5.35 -17.68 36.79
N GLU A 48 6.56 -17.71 37.34
CA GLU A 48 7.52 -16.63 37.13
C GLU A 48 7.84 -16.56 35.64
N THR A 49 7.45 -15.47 34.98
CA THR A 49 7.84 -15.22 33.59
C THR A 49 9.36 -15.13 33.52
N PRO A 50 10.04 -15.90 32.65
CA PRO A 50 11.49 -15.81 32.54
C PRO A 50 11.88 -14.38 32.22
N LYS A 51 12.83 -13.81 32.98
CA LYS A 51 13.35 -12.46 32.73
C LYS A 51 13.87 -12.41 31.29
N THR A 52 13.26 -11.59 30.44
CA THR A 52 13.74 -11.34 29.08
C THR A 52 15.21 -10.92 29.15
N ARG A 53 16.07 -11.59 28.37
CA ARG A 53 17.50 -11.26 28.32
C ARG A 53 17.66 -9.79 27.93
N LYS A 54 18.57 -9.07 28.59
CA LYS A 54 18.94 -7.69 28.23
C LYS A 54 19.68 -7.71 26.89
N CYS A 55 18.96 -7.66 25.77
CA CYS A 55 19.52 -7.31 24.47
C CYS A 55 19.38 -5.79 24.27
N ASN A 56 20.28 -5.19 23.49
CA ASN A 56 20.13 -3.82 23.03
C ASN A 56 18.94 -3.78 22.07
N ILE A 57 17.75 -3.50 22.57
CA ILE A 57 16.57 -3.32 21.74
C ILE A 57 16.74 -1.97 21.06
N VAL A 58 17.36 -1.98 19.88
CA VAL A 58 17.31 -0.84 18.97
C VAL A 58 15.87 -0.76 18.46
N THR A 59 15.00 -0.09 19.22
CA THR A 59 13.65 0.25 18.78
C THR A 59 13.78 1.34 17.72
N PRO A 60 13.49 1.07 16.43
CA PRO A 60 13.36 2.16 15.48
C PRO A 60 12.21 3.05 15.97
N LEU A 61 12.54 4.29 16.32
CA LEU A 61 11.51 5.26 16.69
C LEU A 61 10.64 5.54 15.44
N PRO A 62 9.31 5.56 15.59
CA PRO A 62 8.45 5.97 14.50
C PRO A 62 8.73 7.44 14.17
N GLY A 63 9.17 7.71 12.94
CA GLY A 63 9.54 9.06 12.53
C GLY A 63 10.20 9.12 11.16
N VAL A 64 10.33 10.35 10.66
CA VAL A 64 11.03 10.63 9.41
C VAL A 64 12.53 10.43 9.62
N ARG A 65 13.20 9.80 8.66
CA ARG A 65 14.66 9.65 8.71
C ARG A 65 15.35 11.01 8.60
N PRO A 66 16.54 11.20 9.20
CA PRO A 66 17.26 12.48 9.15
C PRO A 66 17.50 13.00 7.72
N CYS A 67 17.63 12.11 6.74
CA CYS A 67 17.78 12.48 5.33
C CYS A 67 16.55 13.18 4.74
N ALA A 68 15.35 12.92 5.26
CA ALA A 68 14.10 13.53 4.82
C ALA A 68 13.58 14.61 5.78
N GLU A 69 14.17 14.76 6.96
CA GLU A 69 13.78 15.75 7.98
C GLU A 69 13.98 17.21 7.50
N SER A 70 15.01 17.46 6.68
CA SER A 70 15.32 18.80 6.16
C SER A 70 14.34 19.29 5.08
N VAL A 71 13.43 18.44 4.61
CA VAL A 71 12.57 18.73 3.47
C VAL A 71 11.20 19.23 3.92
N THR A 72 10.98 20.54 3.77
CA THR A 72 9.72 21.20 4.16
C THR A 72 8.76 21.45 3.00
N THR A 73 9.25 21.37 1.76
CA THR A 73 8.46 21.64 0.55
C THR A 73 7.84 20.36 -0.01
N VAL A 74 6.56 20.40 -0.36
CA VAL A 74 5.83 19.26 -0.93
C VAL A 74 6.53 18.69 -2.17
N SER A 75 6.98 19.54 -3.10
CA SER A 75 7.69 19.11 -4.32
C SER A 75 8.98 18.34 -4.01
N LYS A 76 9.74 18.76 -3.00
CA LYS A 76 10.96 18.06 -2.60
C LYS A 76 10.64 16.74 -1.88
N CYS A 77 9.56 16.69 -1.10
CA CYS A 77 9.09 15.46 -0.46
C CYS A 77 8.62 14.44 -1.49
N TRP A 78 7.95 14.91 -2.55
CA TRP A 78 7.57 14.08 -3.68
C TRP A 78 8.79 13.52 -4.41
N ASN A 79 9.81 14.33 -4.69
CA ASN A 79 11.06 13.87 -5.29
C ASN A 79 11.83 12.85 -4.43
N LEU A 80 11.68 12.88 -3.10
CA LEU A 80 12.24 11.85 -2.21
C LEU A 80 11.52 10.49 -2.35
N SER A 81 10.24 10.52 -2.71
CA SER A 81 9.42 9.32 -2.91
C SER A 81 9.58 8.77 -4.32
N PHE A 82 9.60 9.66 -5.31
CA PHE A 82 9.82 9.39 -6.73
C PHE A 82 11.14 10.01 -7.18
N CYS A 83 12.23 9.26 -7.04
CA CYS A 83 13.54 9.67 -7.57
C CYS A 83 13.51 9.73 -9.10
N ASP A 84 14.30 10.63 -9.69
CA ASP A 84 14.41 10.75 -11.14
C ASP A 84 14.87 9.45 -11.81
N GLU A 85 15.70 8.64 -11.13
CA GLU A 85 16.10 7.29 -11.59
C GLU A 85 14.89 6.37 -11.85
N ILE A 86 13.88 6.42 -11.00
CA ILE A 86 12.65 5.61 -11.16
C ILE A 86 11.87 6.11 -12.38
N LEU A 87 11.80 7.43 -12.55
CA LEU A 87 11.11 8.05 -13.69
C LEU A 87 11.81 7.75 -15.01
N GLU A 88 13.15 7.74 -15.03
CA GLU A 88 13.94 7.34 -16.19
C GLU A 88 13.67 5.88 -16.58
N ILE A 89 13.66 4.96 -15.60
CA ILE A 89 13.32 3.55 -15.84
C ILE A 89 11.90 3.41 -16.43
N LEU A 90 10.93 4.18 -15.94
CA LEU A 90 9.56 4.18 -16.48
C LEU A 90 9.53 4.69 -17.92
N VAL A 91 10.24 5.78 -18.22
CA VAL A 91 10.32 6.35 -19.56
C VAL A 91 10.98 5.36 -20.53
N GLU A 92 12.10 4.75 -20.16
CA GLU A 92 12.80 3.79 -21.01
C GLU A 92 11.92 2.58 -21.38
N ASN A 93 11.23 2.00 -20.40
CA ASN A 93 10.39 0.84 -20.63
C ASN A 93 9.14 1.21 -21.46
N THR A 94 8.57 2.39 -21.21
CA THR A 94 7.46 2.92 -22.00
C THR A 94 7.88 3.17 -23.44
N ILE A 95 9.06 3.73 -23.69
CA ILE A 95 9.60 3.93 -25.04
C ILE A 95 9.76 2.60 -25.76
N LYS A 96 10.37 1.58 -25.12
CA LYS A 96 10.51 0.22 -25.69
C LYS A 96 9.14 -0.34 -26.07
N ARG A 97 8.14 -0.13 -25.22
CA ARG A 97 6.76 -0.57 -25.47
C ARG A 97 6.12 0.17 -26.65
N ILE A 98 6.27 1.49 -26.73
CA ILE A 98 5.76 2.30 -27.85
C ILE A 98 6.39 1.85 -29.15
N GLN A 99 7.72 1.64 -29.18
CA GLN A 99 8.43 1.14 -30.36
C GLN A 99 7.88 -0.21 -30.82
N SER A 100 7.56 -1.12 -29.88
CA SER A 100 6.99 -2.44 -30.21
C SER A 100 5.60 -2.37 -30.84
N GLN A 101 4.81 -1.33 -30.54
CA GLN A 101 3.44 -1.19 -31.03
C GLN A 101 3.29 -0.14 -32.11
N ARG A 102 4.37 0.55 -32.48
CA ARG A 102 4.35 1.69 -33.39
C ARG A 102 3.70 1.36 -34.74
N ASP A 103 3.96 0.17 -35.24
CA ASP A 103 3.43 -0.31 -36.53
C ASP A 103 1.91 -0.54 -36.51
N ASN A 104 1.29 -0.64 -35.34
CA ASN A 104 -0.17 -0.77 -35.20
C ASN A 104 -0.90 0.57 -35.36
N PHE A 105 -0.18 1.69 -35.33
CA PHE A 105 -0.77 3.02 -35.41
C PHE A 105 -0.55 3.62 -36.81
N SER A 106 -1.65 3.99 -37.47
CA SER A 106 -1.59 4.63 -38.79
C SER A 106 -1.02 6.05 -38.73
N ARG A 107 -1.19 6.75 -37.60
CA ARG A 107 -0.72 8.13 -37.42
C ARG A 107 0.56 8.18 -36.60
N PRO A 108 1.60 8.92 -37.04
CA PRO A 108 2.86 9.00 -36.32
C PRO A 108 2.76 9.75 -34.98
N ARG A 109 1.68 10.52 -34.77
CA ARG A 109 1.42 11.24 -33.51
C ARG A 109 1.05 10.30 -32.36
N ASP A 110 0.33 9.22 -32.65
CA ASP A 110 -0.30 8.38 -31.63
C ASP A 110 0.73 7.44 -30.96
N ALA A 111 1.88 7.22 -31.62
CA ALA A 111 3.00 6.43 -31.11
C ALA A 111 4.29 7.26 -31.04
N LYS A 112 4.18 8.50 -30.57
CA LYS A 112 5.34 9.35 -30.28
C LYS A 112 6.03 8.86 -29.00
N SER A 113 7.36 8.90 -28.97
CA SER A 113 8.16 8.63 -27.78
C SER A 113 7.88 9.62 -26.65
N THR A 114 7.87 9.13 -25.42
CA THR A 114 7.56 9.88 -24.21
C THR A 114 8.79 10.58 -23.63
N ASP A 115 8.58 11.70 -22.93
CA ASP A 115 9.60 12.44 -22.17
C ASP A 115 9.38 12.38 -20.65
N LEU A 116 10.39 12.77 -19.85
CA LEU A 116 10.29 12.83 -18.39
C LEU A 116 9.18 13.78 -17.92
N ASP A 117 9.04 14.93 -18.59
CA ASP A 117 7.99 15.90 -18.27
C ASP A 117 6.59 15.36 -18.58
N GLU A 118 6.45 14.61 -19.68
CA GLU A 118 5.19 13.95 -20.04
C GLU A 118 4.82 12.86 -19.02
N MET A 119 5.79 12.10 -18.52
CA MET A 119 5.59 11.09 -17.47
C MET A 119 5.19 11.75 -16.13
N LYS A 120 5.84 12.86 -15.75
CA LYS A 120 5.47 13.66 -14.57
C LYS A 120 4.05 14.24 -14.73
N ALA A 121 3.72 14.72 -15.94
CA ALA A 121 2.39 15.23 -16.26
C ALA A 121 1.31 14.14 -16.21
N LEU A 122 1.62 12.89 -16.57
CA LEU A 122 0.71 11.75 -16.47
C LEU A 122 0.34 11.44 -15.01
N LEU A 123 1.28 11.52 -14.08
CA LEU A 123 1.04 11.23 -12.66
C LEU A 123 0.08 12.22 -12.00
N GLY A 124 0.02 13.47 -12.48
CA GLY A 124 -0.87 14.51 -11.96
C GLY A 124 -2.37 14.10 -12.00
N PRO A 125 -2.93 13.79 -13.18
CA PRO A 125 -4.28 13.27 -13.32
C PRO A 125 -4.52 11.98 -12.54
N LEU A 126 -3.52 11.09 -12.40
CA LEU A 126 -3.65 9.88 -11.59
C LEU A 126 -3.87 10.22 -10.10
N TYR A 127 -3.11 11.19 -9.57
CA TYR A 127 -3.34 11.67 -8.20
C TYR A 127 -4.71 12.33 -8.05
N LEU A 128 -5.11 13.13 -9.02
CA LEU A 128 -6.42 13.78 -9.00
C LEU A 128 -7.56 12.75 -9.05
N ALA A 129 -7.46 11.73 -9.89
CA ALA A 129 -8.43 10.64 -9.95
C ALA A 129 -8.52 9.87 -8.62
N GLY A 130 -7.39 9.71 -7.91
CA GLY A 130 -7.35 9.14 -6.57
C GLY A 130 -8.07 10.01 -5.54
N VAL A 131 -7.81 11.32 -5.54
CA VAL A 131 -8.45 12.30 -4.63
C VAL A 131 -9.94 12.41 -4.88
N LEU A 132 -10.36 12.43 -6.14
CA LEU A 132 -11.77 12.50 -6.54
C LEU A 132 -12.49 11.15 -6.43
N ARG A 133 -11.78 10.08 -6.01
CA ARG A 133 -12.31 8.71 -5.90
C ARG A 133 -12.92 8.21 -7.22
N SER A 134 -12.40 8.69 -8.34
CA SER A 134 -12.86 8.46 -9.71
C SER A 134 -11.97 7.44 -10.45
N SER A 135 -11.23 6.60 -9.71
CA SER A 135 -10.32 5.60 -10.27
C SER A 135 -10.99 4.52 -11.13
N ARG A 136 -12.31 4.39 -11.03
CA ARG A 136 -13.13 3.43 -11.80
C ARG A 136 -14.00 4.09 -12.86
N SER A 137 -13.92 5.42 -13.01
CA SER A 137 -14.67 6.14 -14.05
C SER A 137 -14.03 5.91 -15.42
N ASN A 138 -14.85 5.94 -16.47
CA ASN A 138 -14.32 5.90 -17.84
C ASN A 138 -13.57 7.21 -18.11
N VAL A 139 -12.47 7.13 -18.85
CA VAL A 139 -11.66 8.27 -19.26
C VAL A 139 -12.46 9.20 -20.20
N ASP A 140 -13.44 8.66 -20.93
CA ASP A 140 -14.34 9.45 -21.79
C ASP A 140 -15.33 10.32 -21.00
N ASP A 141 -15.54 10.01 -19.72
CA ASP A 141 -16.53 10.67 -18.83
C ASP A 141 -15.85 11.71 -17.91
N LEU A 142 -14.56 11.98 -18.17
CA LEU A 142 -13.65 12.76 -17.33
C LEU A 142 -13.37 14.16 -17.91
#